data_AF-A0A835KLU0-F1
#
_entry.id   AF-A0A835KLU0-F1
#
_cell.length_a   1.000
_cell.length_b   1.000
_cell.length_c   1.000
_cell.angle_alpha   90.00
_cell.angle_beta   90.00
_cell.angle_gamma   90.00
#
_symmetry.space_group_name_H-M   'P 1'
#
loop_
_entity.id
_entity.type
_entity.pdbx_description
1 polymer ?
#
loop_
_entity_poly.entity_id
_entity_poly.type
_entity_poly.pdbx_seq_one_letter_code
_entity_poly.pdbx_strand_id
1 'polypeptide(L)'
;MRMPRLPLLLKIAAAAAAGALALVVAARLHREDAVASLRREIREALAALVADDEDGDGDGGESAKDDASPPPAPSVLITGFRAHGKSSLVNTACRALAAEDGPLLLRAEASPPGGGTDGPRRRRRVKAVVAGADGDGAGDGDVVELLDAPPLPEAARLSREDIDAAISGGDPECVVLVLRCDAPAKERNAAIKSLPAISAAVRNRGLNLIVVLTFKKAMRSIRQAEELLREVSFRARTDCVYFIENYTWSNNGPNLRHPPVIKNDFETHFTVLTIIRQCLEFIKLNRSQAKDKKDNSKQAKPEEPKLKNPPAEAKQYRKFNDSSVKLFFNSSET
;
A
#
# COMPACT_ATOMS: atom_id res chain seq x y z
N MET A 1 -70.11 0.86 -23.29
CA MET A 1 -68.86 0.29 -22.75
C MET A 1 -67.68 1.00 -23.41
N ARG A 2 -66.97 1.89 -22.69
CA ARG A 2 -65.77 2.56 -23.22
C ARG A 2 -64.56 1.66 -22.97
N MET A 3 -63.90 1.21 -24.03
CA MET A 3 -62.65 0.44 -23.92
C MET A 3 -61.57 1.22 -23.15
N PRO A 4 -60.78 0.55 -22.30
CA PRO A 4 -59.78 1.22 -21.49
C PRO A 4 -58.56 1.60 -22.34
N ARG A 5 -58.24 2.90 -22.36
CA ARG A 5 -56.93 3.60 -22.21
C ARG A 5 -55.57 2.89 -22.53
N LEU A 6 -55.53 1.82 -23.30
CA LEU A 6 -54.30 1.15 -23.78
C LEU A 6 -53.23 2.11 -24.34
N PRO A 7 -53.56 3.10 -25.19
CA PRO A 7 -52.55 4.01 -25.73
C PRO A 7 -51.99 5.02 -24.70
N LEU A 8 -52.73 5.32 -23.62
CA LEU A 8 -52.24 6.18 -22.54
C LEU A 8 -51.31 5.41 -21.60
N LEU A 9 -51.62 4.15 -21.30
CA LEU A 9 -50.76 3.29 -20.49
C LEU A 9 -49.41 3.01 -21.17
N LEU A 10 -49.41 2.81 -22.49
CA LEU A 10 -48.18 2.67 -23.29
C LEU A 10 -47.30 3.94 -23.25
N LYS A 11 -47.91 5.12 -23.32
CA LYS A 11 -47.17 6.40 -23.22
C LYS A 11 -46.56 6.63 -21.84
N ILE A 12 -47.31 6.30 -20.78
CA ILE A 12 -46.80 6.40 -19.39
C ILE A 12 -45.67 5.39 -19.17
N ALA A 13 -45.81 4.15 -19.66
CA ALA A 13 -44.76 3.14 -19.57
C ALA A 13 -43.48 3.55 -20.32
N ALA A 14 -43.63 4.12 -21.52
CA ALA A 14 -42.49 4.62 -22.29
C ALA A 14 -41.77 5.79 -21.59
N ALA A 15 -42.52 6.75 -21.02
CA ALA A 15 -41.96 7.87 -20.26
C ALA A 15 -41.25 7.39 -18.98
N ALA A 16 -41.82 6.42 -18.26
CA ALA A 16 -41.20 5.81 -17.09
C ALA A 16 -39.92 5.05 -17.45
N ALA A 17 -39.92 4.31 -18.57
CA ALA A 17 -38.73 3.62 -19.07
C ALA A 17 -37.62 4.61 -19.48
N ALA A 18 -37.96 5.70 -20.18
CA ALA A 18 -37.01 6.74 -20.53
C ALA A 18 -36.44 7.45 -19.28
N GLY A 19 -37.28 7.75 -18.30
CA GLY A 19 -36.84 8.33 -17.02
C GLY A 19 -35.91 7.40 -16.24
N ALA A 20 -36.23 6.10 -16.17
CA ALA A 20 -35.36 5.12 -15.54
C ALA A 20 -34.02 4.98 -16.27
N LEU A 21 -34.01 4.99 -17.60
CA LEU A 21 -32.78 4.97 -18.39
C LEU A 21 -31.93 6.22 -18.16
N ALA A 22 -32.54 7.41 -18.12
CA ALA A 22 -31.82 8.64 -17.82
C ALA A 22 -31.16 8.62 -16.44
N LEU A 23 -31.85 8.10 -15.41
CA LEU A 23 -31.28 7.92 -14.07
C LEU A 23 -30.12 6.92 -14.05
N VAL A 24 -30.24 5.81 -14.78
CA VAL A 24 -29.15 4.83 -14.90
C VAL A 24 -27.93 5.44 -15.61
N VAL A 25 -28.14 6.22 -16.67
CA VAL A 25 -27.05 6.91 -17.39
C VAL A 25 -26.39 7.96 -16.50
N ALA A 26 -27.16 8.80 -15.82
CA ALA A 26 -26.63 9.80 -14.88
C ALA A 26 -25.83 9.14 -13.74
N ALA A 27 -26.36 8.06 -13.17
CA ALA A 27 -25.65 7.31 -12.13
C ALA A 27 -24.35 6.66 -12.65
N ARG A 28 -24.28 6.28 -13.92
CA ARG A 28 -23.04 5.77 -14.53
C ARG A 28 -22.02 6.88 -14.76
N LEU A 29 -22.44 8.03 -15.27
CA LEU A 29 -21.56 9.19 -15.45
C LEU A 29 -20.94 9.60 -14.11
N HIS A 30 -21.75 9.74 -13.05
CA HIS A 30 -21.22 10.04 -11.72
C HIS A 30 -20.23 9.00 -11.18
N ARG A 31 -20.39 7.72 -11.54
CA ARG A 31 -19.45 6.65 -11.15
C ARG A 31 -18.14 6.75 -11.92
N GLU A 32 -18.21 7.01 -13.22
CA GLU A 32 -17.02 7.19 -14.07
C GLU A 32 -16.24 8.45 -13.64
N ASP A 33 -16.95 9.54 -13.37
CA ASP A 33 -16.38 10.79 -12.84
C ASP A 33 -15.69 10.57 -11.49
N ALA A 34 -16.30 9.81 -10.57
CA ALA A 34 -15.70 9.52 -9.27
C ALA A 34 -14.39 8.72 -9.40
N VAL A 35 -14.34 7.72 -10.29
CA VAL A 35 -13.12 6.94 -10.56
C VAL A 35 -12.05 7.80 -11.23
N ALA A 36 -12.44 8.68 -12.16
CA ALA A 36 -11.52 9.61 -12.81
C ALA A 36 -10.96 10.65 -11.84
N SER A 37 -11.81 11.23 -10.97
CA SER A 37 -11.38 12.15 -9.91
C SER A 37 -10.36 11.51 -8.99
N LEU A 38 -10.62 10.27 -8.58
CA LEU A 38 -9.72 9.54 -7.68
C LEU A 38 -8.36 9.23 -8.33
N ARG A 39 -8.31 8.93 -9.64
CA ARG A 39 -7.05 8.82 -10.39
C ARG A 39 -6.30 10.15 -10.44
N ARG A 40 -7.00 11.27 -10.63
CA ARG A 40 -6.40 12.60 -10.60
C ARG A 40 -5.80 12.90 -9.23
N GLU A 41 -6.53 12.64 -8.14
CA GLU A 41 -6.02 12.80 -6.77
C GLU A 41 -4.77 11.94 -6.51
N ILE A 42 -4.73 10.70 -7.04
CA ILE A 42 -3.55 9.84 -6.95
C ILE A 42 -2.35 10.47 -7.68
N ARG A 43 -2.55 11.01 -8.89
CA ARG A 43 -1.46 11.70 -9.63
C ARG A 43 -0.99 12.94 -8.89
N GLU A 44 -1.90 13.74 -8.34
CA GLU A 44 -1.55 14.90 -7.52
C GLU A 44 -0.74 14.50 -6.28
N ALA A 45 -1.11 13.38 -5.63
CA ALA A 45 -0.35 12.83 -4.51
C ALA A 45 1.04 12.34 -4.92
N LEU A 46 1.17 11.71 -6.10
CA LEU A 46 2.47 11.30 -6.68
C LEU A 46 3.36 12.50 -6.98
N ALA A 47 2.81 13.52 -7.64
CA ALA A 47 3.54 14.74 -7.96
C ALA A 47 4.02 15.46 -6.68
N ALA A 48 3.21 15.48 -5.63
CA ALA A 48 3.61 16.04 -4.34
C ALA A 48 4.77 15.26 -3.68
N LEU A 49 4.80 13.94 -3.80
CA LEU A 49 5.91 13.12 -3.30
C LEU A 49 7.22 13.39 -4.04
N VAL A 50 7.14 13.63 -5.35
CA VAL A 50 8.31 14.00 -6.18
C VAL A 50 8.83 15.38 -5.80
N ALA A 51 7.95 16.39 -5.71
CA ALA A 51 8.32 17.76 -5.36
C ALA A 51 8.97 17.87 -3.97
N ASP A 52 8.40 17.17 -2.97
CA ASP A 52 8.95 17.18 -1.61
C ASP A 52 10.41 16.66 -1.58
N ASP A 53 10.81 15.78 -2.52
CA ASP A 53 12.16 15.22 -2.59
C ASP A 53 13.18 16.13 -3.32
N GLU A 54 12.72 17.05 -4.19
CA GLU A 54 13.60 18.00 -4.91
C GLU A 54 13.98 19.22 -4.06
N ASP A 55 13.14 19.67 -3.14
CA ASP A 55 13.40 20.86 -2.29
C ASP A 55 14.43 20.63 -1.15
N GLY A 56 14.98 19.41 -1.03
CA GLY A 56 15.85 18.98 0.07
C GLY A 56 17.36 19.14 -0.13
N ASP A 57 17.83 19.42 -1.35
CA ASP A 57 19.27 19.48 -1.71
C ASP A 57 19.68 20.86 -2.28
N GLY A 58 19.23 21.93 -1.63
CA GLY A 58 19.75 23.28 -1.86
C GLY A 58 21.08 23.53 -1.13
N ASP A 59 22.16 22.84 -1.51
CA ASP A 59 23.51 23.32 -1.22
C ASP A 59 24.07 24.02 -2.45
N GLY A 60 24.40 25.30 -2.29
CA GLY A 60 24.87 26.16 -3.36
C GLY A 60 26.25 25.73 -3.85
N GLY A 61 26.31 25.19 -5.07
CA GLY A 61 27.57 24.95 -5.76
C GLY A 61 27.32 24.65 -7.23
N GLU A 62 27.68 25.59 -8.10
CA GLU A 62 27.81 25.36 -9.54
C GLU A 62 28.72 24.16 -9.78
N SER A 63 28.15 23.02 -10.16
CA SER A 63 28.85 21.88 -10.71
C SER A 63 27.88 21.09 -11.59
N ALA A 64 28.38 20.68 -12.74
CA ALA A 64 27.64 20.23 -13.89
C ALA A 64 26.57 19.15 -13.61
N LYS A 65 25.46 19.27 -14.35
CA LYS A 65 24.50 18.20 -14.64
C LYS A 65 25.25 16.92 -15.02
N ASP A 66 25.04 15.85 -14.26
CA ASP A 66 24.98 14.46 -14.77
C ASP A 66 24.34 13.56 -13.68
N ASP A 67 23.30 12.84 -14.08
CA ASP A 67 22.62 11.74 -13.37
C ASP A 67 21.88 12.03 -12.04
N ALA A 68 21.03 13.06 -12.00
CA ALA A 68 19.94 13.09 -11.02
C ALA A 68 18.90 12.01 -11.40
N SER A 69 19.07 10.81 -10.86
CA SER A 69 18.05 9.75 -10.94
C SER A 69 16.73 10.30 -10.36
N PRO A 70 15.59 10.17 -11.06
CA PRO A 70 14.32 10.64 -10.53
C PRO A 70 14.05 10.02 -9.15
N PRO A 71 13.38 10.74 -8.23
CA PRO A 71 13.11 10.24 -6.90
C PRO A 71 12.40 8.88 -6.97
N PRO A 72 12.69 7.96 -6.04
CA PRO A 72 12.19 6.61 -6.11
C PRO A 72 10.65 6.62 -6.06
N ALA A 73 10.05 5.93 -7.04
CA ALA A 73 8.61 5.75 -7.11
C ALA A 73 8.10 5.13 -5.79
N PRO A 74 6.93 5.58 -5.29
CA PRO A 74 6.39 5.07 -4.04
C PRO A 74 6.11 3.57 -4.14
N SER A 75 6.63 2.82 -3.18
CA SER A 75 6.58 1.36 -3.18
C SER A 75 5.56 0.79 -2.19
N VAL A 76 4.66 -0.07 -2.69
CA VAL A 76 3.59 -0.71 -1.93
C VAL A 76 3.77 -2.23 -1.96
N LEU A 77 4.02 -2.84 -0.79
CA LEU A 77 4.10 -4.29 -0.65
C LEU A 77 2.72 -4.91 -0.55
N ILE A 78 2.42 -5.87 -1.42
CA ILE A 78 1.20 -6.67 -1.37
C ILE A 78 1.57 -8.07 -0.88
N THR A 79 1.17 -8.40 0.35
CA THR A 79 1.48 -9.67 1.03
C THR A 79 0.22 -10.37 1.54
N GLY A 80 0.36 -11.59 2.04
CA GLY A 80 -0.76 -12.44 2.46
C GLY A 80 -0.60 -13.92 2.08
N PHE A 81 -1.57 -14.73 2.49
CA PHE A 81 -1.50 -16.18 2.38
C PHE A 81 -1.73 -16.70 0.95
N ARG A 82 -1.42 -17.97 0.73
CA ARG A 82 -1.65 -18.65 -0.55
C ARG A 82 -3.15 -18.62 -0.90
N ALA A 83 -3.46 -18.33 -2.17
CA ALA A 83 -4.82 -18.26 -2.69
C ALA A 83 -5.74 -17.19 -2.04
N HIS A 84 -5.19 -16.19 -1.35
CA HIS A 84 -5.98 -15.07 -0.80
C HIS A 84 -6.24 -13.93 -1.80
N GLY A 85 -5.84 -14.08 -3.07
CA GLY A 85 -6.15 -13.09 -4.12
C GLY A 85 -5.16 -11.93 -4.25
N LYS A 86 -3.92 -12.06 -3.75
CA LYS A 86 -2.84 -11.05 -3.87
C LYS A 86 -2.58 -10.59 -5.31
N SER A 87 -2.17 -11.52 -6.19
CA SER A 87 -1.86 -11.18 -7.58
C SER A 87 -3.10 -10.71 -8.35
N SER A 88 -4.30 -11.16 -7.96
CA SER A 88 -5.56 -10.63 -8.48
C SER A 88 -5.81 -9.18 -8.05
N LEU A 89 -5.45 -8.81 -6.81
CA LEU A 89 -5.50 -7.43 -6.33
C LEU A 89 -4.50 -6.55 -7.10
N VAL A 90 -3.26 -7.00 -7.28
CA VAL A 90 -2.23 -6.28 -8.06
C VAL A 90 -2.74 -5.99 -9.47
N ASN A 91 -3.29 -7.00 -10.16
CA ASN A 91 -3.84 -6.83 -11.50
C ASN A 91 -5.06 -5.89 -11.52
N THR A 92 -5.93 -5.99 -10.52
CA THR A 92 -7.09 -5.09 -10.37
C THR A 92 -6.64 -3.65 -10.19
N ALA A 93 -5.59 -3.41 -9.38
CA ALA A 93 -4.99 -2.10 -9.19
C ALA A 93 -4.40 -1.55 -10.50
N CYS A 94 -3.61 -2.36 -11.22
CA CYS A 94 -3.01 -1.95 -12.49
C CYS A 94 -4.09 -1.55 -13.51
N ARG A 95 -5.15 -2.36 -13.65
CA ARG A 95 -6.28 -2.06 -14.55
C ARG A 95 -7.00 -0.76 -14.18
N ALA A 96 -7.26 -0.57 -12.89
CA ALA A 96 -7.96 0.61 -12.40
C ALA A 96 -7.12 1.89 -12.56
N LEU A 97 -5.80 1.82 -12.30
CA LEU A 97 -4.87 2.94 -12.44
C LEU A 97 -4.69 3.32 -13.92
N ALA A 98 -4.50 2.35 -14.80
CA ALA A 98 -4.33 2.56 -16.24
C ALA A 98 -5.63 2.89 -16.99
N ALA A 99 -6.77 2.97 -16.29
CA ALA A 99 -8.08 3.24 -16.88
C ALA A 99 -8.43 2.31 -18.04
N GLU A 100 -8.07 1.03 -17.92
CA GLU A 100 -8.27 0.08 -19.00
C GLU A 100 -9.77 -0.17 -19.24
N ASP A 101 -10.26 0.26 -20.40
CA ASP A 101 -11.65 0.10 -20.80
C ASP A 101 -11.96 -1.30 -21.34
N GLY A 102 -13.19 -1.74 -21.05
CA GLY A 102 -13.78 -2.93 -21.66
C GLY A 102 -13.70 -4.18 -20.78
N PRO A 103 -14.30 -5.29 -21.27
CA PRO A 103 -14.22 -6.53 -20.56
C PRO A 103 -12.95 -7.28 -20.98
N LEU A 104 -12.05 -7.45 -20.02
CA LEU A 104 -10.69 -7.89 -20.29
C LEU A 104 -10.53 -9.38 -20.01
N LEU A 105 -9.74 -10.03 -20.86
CA LEU A 105 -9.18 -11.33 -20.52
C LEU A 105 -8.26 -11.13 -19.32
N LEU A 106 -8.42 -11.94 -18.28
CA LEU A 106 -7.45 -11.95 -17.19
C LEU A 106 -6.07 -12.16 -17.79
N ARG A 107 -5.17 -11.19 -17.58
CA ARG A 107 -3.76 -11.34 -17.93
C ARG A 107 -3.27 -12.69 -17.39
N ALA A 108 -2.48 -13.43 -18.17
CA ALA A 108 -1.95 -14.74 -17.76
C ALA A 108 -1.22 -14.68 -16.41
N GLU A 109 -0.74 -13.48 -16.06
CA GLU A 109 -0.10 -13.11 -14.80
C GLU A 109 -1.03 -13.08 -13.57
N ALA A 110 -2.34 -12.98 -13.80
CA ALA A 110 -3.39 -12.98 -12.79
C ALA A 110 -4.09 -14.34 -12.65
N SER A 111 -3.75 -15.32 -13.51
CA SER A 111 -4.21 -16.69 -13.34
C SER A 111 -3.53 -17.31 -12.12
N PRO A 112 -4.26 -17.86 -11.14
CA PRO A 112 -3.64 -18.84 -10.27
C PRO A 112 -3.13 -19.96 -11.20
N PRO A 113 -1.84 -20.31 -11.20
CA PRO A 113 -1.32 -21.34 -12.07
C PRO A 113 -2.10 -22.61 -11.77
N GLY A 114 -2.74 -23.14 -12.81
CA GLY A 114 -3.29 -24.48 -12.77
C GLY A 114 -2.18 -25.45 -12.40
N GLY A 115 -2.42 -26.25 -11.35
CA GLY A 115 -1.86 -27.59 -11.20
C GLY A 115 -0.35 -27.83 -11.27
N GLY A 116 0.53 -26.81 -11.15
CA GLY A 116 1.97 -26.98 -11.39
C GLY A 116 2.87 -26.45 -10.28
N THR A 117 3.40 -27.36 -9.47
CA THR A 117 4.57 -27.27 -8.57
C THR A 117 4.54 -26.32 -7.37
N ASP A 118 4.83 -26.89 -6.19
CA ASP A 118 5.17 -26.23 -4.91
C ASP A 118 6.52 -25.49 -4.96
N GLY A 119 6.80 -24.79 -6.07
CA GLY A 119 8.02 -24.00 -6.20
C GLY A 119 7.93 -22.70 -5.38
N PRO A 120 9.05 -22.21 -4.81
CA PRO A 120 9.11 -20.90 -4.19
C PRO A 120 8.82 -19.84 -5.26
N ARG A 121 7.68 -19.17 -5.14
CA ARG A 121 7.38 -18.02 -6.01
C ARG A 121 8.38 -16.92 -5.71
N ARG A 122 8.92 -16.28 -6.74
CA ARG A 122 9.77 -15.10 -6.58
C ARG A 122 8.88 -13.85 -6.44
N ARG A 123 9.35 -12.91 -5.63
CA ARG A 123 8.75 -11.57 -5.51
C ARG A 123 8.73 -10.92 -6.88
N ARG A 124 7.64 -10.24 -7.21
CA ARG A 124 7.47 -9.54 -8.48
C ARG A 124 7.29 -8.06 -8.26
N ARG A 125 8.03 -7.26 -9.01
CA ARG A 125 7.95 -5.79 -9.02
C ARG A 125 7.14 -5.36 -10.24
N VAL A 126 6.07 -4.60 -10.01
CA VAL A 126 5.15 -4.15 -11.06
C VAL A 126 5.06 -2.63 -11.00
N LYS A 127 5.50 -1.96 -12.07
CA LYS A 127 5.31 -0.51 -12.24
C LYS A 127 3.91 -0.26 -12.76
N ALA A 128 3.03 0.28 -11.93
CA ALA A 128 1.66 0.60 -12.29
C ALA A 128 1.57 2.08 -12.67
N VAL A 129 1.27 2.32 -13.95
CA VAL A 129 1.13 3.67 -14.52
C VAL A 129 -0.28 4.19 -14.24
N VAL A 130 -0.39 5.44 -13.80
CA VAL A 130 -1.66 6.12 -13.55
C VAL A 130 -2.07 6.91 -14.79
N ALA A 131 -3.22 6.58 -15.37
CA ALA A 131 -3.69 7.25 -16.57
C ALA A 131 -4.07 8.72 -16.29
N GLY A 132 -3.62 9.59 -17.20
CA GLY A 132 -4.03 10.99 -17.29
C GLY A 132 -5.51 11.17 -17.62
N ALA A 133 -6.01 12.40 -17.46
CA ALA A 133 -7.27 12.82 -18.07
C ALA A 133 -6.93 13.42 -19.44
N ASP A 134 -7.62 12.97 -20.48
CA ASP A 134 -7.60 13.56 -21.83
C ASP A 134 -6.22 13.69 -22.50
N GLY A 135 -5.71 12.58 -23.04
CA GLY A 135 -4.66 12.61 -24.07
C GLY A 135 -3.26 13.06 -23.65
N ASP A 136 -3.10 13.61 -22.45
CA ASP A 136 -1.78 13.81 -21.85
C ASP A 136 -1.18 12.43 -21.53
N GLY A 137 -0.09 12.11 -22.21
CA GLY A 137 0.68 10.90 -21.96
C GLY A 137 1.10 10.86 -20.49
N ALA A 138 1.14 9.65 -19.91
CA ALA A 138 1.63 9.46 -18.55
C ALA A 138 3.06 10.00 -18.44
N GLY A 139 3.26 10.99 -17.55
CA GLY A 139 4.60 11.44 -17.22
C GLY A 139 5.36 10.33 -16.48
N ASP A 140 6.70 10.33 -16.55
CA ASP A 140 7.55 9.33 -15.90
C ASP A 140 7.37 9.30 -14.36
N GLY A 141 6.75 10.34 -13.79
CA GLY A 141 6.38 10.45 -12.37
C GLY A 141 5.01 9.86 -11.96
N ASP A 142 4.15 9.46 -12.90
CA ASP A 142 2.81 8.92 -12.61
C ASP A 142 2.84 7.40 -12.37
N VAL A 143 3.83 6.92 -11.62
CA VAL A 143 4.06 5.48 -11.41
C VAL A 143 4.01 5.13 -9.93
N VAL A 144 3.18 4.13 -9.60
CA VAL A 144 3.19 3.45 -8.29
C VAL A 144 3.86 2.10 -8.46
N GLU A 145 4.78 1.76 -7.56
CA GLU A 145 5.45 0.47 -7.60
C GLU A 145 4.75 -0.55 -6.69
N LEU A 146 4.18 -1.59 -7.28
CA LEU A 146 3.50 -2.67 -6.58
C LEU A 146 4.43 -3.89 -6.45
N LEU A 147 4.76 -4.27 -5.22
CA LEU A 147 5.58 -5.44 -4.93
C LEU A 147 4.66 -6.63 -4.58
N ASP A 148 4.44 -7.55 -5.52
CA ASP A 148 3.71 -8.80 -5.26
C ASP A 148 4.63 -9.79 -4.54
N ALA A 149 4.39 -9.98 -3.24
CA ALA A 149 5.17 -10.86 -2.40
C ALA A 149 4.83 -12.34 -2.65
N PRO A 150 5.80 -13.26 -2.45
CA PRO A 150 5.48 -14.67 -2.35
C PRO A 150 4.42 -14.93 -1.27
N PRO A 151 3.64 -16.02 -1.40
CA PRO A 151 2.67 -16.38 -0.38
C PRO A 151 3.37 -16.66 0.95
N LEU A 152 2.83 -16.08 2.02
CA LEU A 152 3.23 -16.46 3.38
C LEU A 152 2.95 -17.96 3.61
N PRO A 153 3.74 -18.63 4.46
CA PRO A 153 3.42 -19.97 4.94
C PRO A 153 2.01 -20.04 5.50
N GLU A 154 1.49 -21.27 5.63
CA GLU A 154 0.18 -21.48 6.26
C GLU A 154 0.11 -20.76 7.60
N ALA A 155 -1.00 -20.06 7.86
CA ALA A 155 -1.14 -19.23 9.05
C ALA A 155 -0.91 -19.98 10.37
N ALA A 156 -1.13 -21.30 10.40
CA ALA A 156 -0.86 -22.13 11.56
C ALA A 156 0.64 -22.40 11.82
N ARG A 157 1.49 -22.23 10.80
CA ARG A 157 2.95 -22.46 10.84
C ARG A 157 3.75 -21.18 10.62
N LEU A 158 3.08 -20.03 10.57
CA LEU A 158 3.72 -18.75 10.28
C LEU A 158 4.70 -18.38 11.40
N SER A 159 5.99 -18.28 11.08
CA SER A 159 7.00 -17.80 12.01
C SER A 159 7.23 -16.30 11.86
N ARG A 160 7.90 -15.70 12.84
CA ARG A 160 8.28 -14.28 12.77
C ARG A 160 9.31 -14.02 11.66
N GLU A 161 10.23 -14.95 11.44
CA GLU A 161 11.25 -14.86 10.40
C GLU A 161 10.63 -14.82 9.00
N ASP A 162 9.58 -15.61 8.76
CA ASP A 162 8.85 -15.60 7.48
C ASP A 162 8.19 -14.24 7.22
N ILE A 163 7.63 -13.63 8.26
CA ILE A 163 7.00 -12.31 8.19
C ILE A 163 8.06 -11.25 7.91
N ASP A 164 9.15 -11.26 8.66
CA ASP A 164 10.23 -10.29 8.52
C ASP A 164 10.90 -10.41 7.14
N ALA A 165 11.11 -11.62 6.63
CA ALA A 165 11.62 -11.85 5.27
C ALA A 165 10.65 -11.35 4.18
N ALA A 166 9.34 -11.54 4.38
CA ALA A 166 8.33 -11.04 3.45
C ALA A 166 8.31 -9.50 3.42
N ILE A 167 8.39 -8.84 4.57
CA ILE A 167 8.35 -7.38 4.69
C ILE A 167 9.66 -6.74 4.21
N SER A 168 10.81 -7.33 4.51
CA SER A 168 12.13 -6.70 4.25
C SER A 168 12.56 -6.71 2.79
N GLY A 169 11.90 -7.47 1.91
CA GLY A 169 12.34 -7.54 0.53
C GLY A 169 11.93 -6.31 -0.30
N GLY A 170 12.91 -5.67 -0.95
CA GLY A 170 12.63 -4.59 -1.89
C GLY A 170 12.16 -3.28 -1.26
N ASP A 171 12.42 -3.09 0.03
CA ASP A 171 12.28 -1.85 0.80
C ASP A 171 10.94 -1.11 0.59
N PRO A 172 9.81 -1.73 0.96
CA PRO A 172 8.51 -1.13 0.80
C PRO A 172 8.27 0.04 1.76
N GLU A 173 7.53 1.04 1.28
CA GLU A 173 7.14 2.21 2.10
C GLU A 173 5.74 2.06 2.73
N CYS A 174 4.89 1.20 2.17
CA CYS A 174 3.59 0.83 2.72
C CYS A 174 3.28 -0.67 2.52
N VAL A 175 2.55 -1.29 3.46
CA VAL A 175 2.20 -2.71 3.41
C VAL A 175 0.69 -2.92 3.31
N VAL A 176 0.27 -3.70 2.33
CA VAL A 176 -1.10 -4.17 2.11
C VAL A 176 -1.15 -5.67 2.37
N LEU A 177 -1.87 -6.09 3.41
CA LEU A 177 -2.10 -7.48 3.74
C LEU A 177 -3.44 -7.96 3.16
N VAL A 178 -3.41 -8.97 2.31
CA VAL A 178 -4.59 -9.52 1.64
C VAL A 178 -5.06 -10.78 2.37
N LEU A 179 -6.32 -10.77 2.81
CA LEU A 179 -7.01 -11.89 3.42
C LEU A 179 -8.26 -12.29 2.62
N ARG A 180 -8.63 -13.56 2.69
CA ARG A 180 -9.79 -14.11 2.00
C ARG A 180 -10.97 -14.37 2.93
N CYS A 181 -12.14 -13.79 2.62
CA CYS A 181 -13.34 -13.92 3.44
C CYS A 181 -13.97 -15.31 3.37
N ASP A 182 -13.96 -15.94 2.19
CA ASP A 182 -14.54 -17.25 1.90
C ASP A 182 -13.61 -18.43 2.23
N ALA A 183 -12.46 -18.15 2.85
CA ALA A 183 -11.53 -19.19 3.27
C ALA A 183 -12.19 -20.12 4.30
N PRO A 184 -11.83 -21.42 4.31
CA PRO A 184 -12.25 -22.34 5.36
C PRO A 184 -12.06 -21.73 6.75
N ALA A 185 -13.04 -21.91 7.65
CA ALA A 185 -13.05 -21.23 8.94
C ALA A 185 -11.77 -21.43 9.77
N LYS A 186 -11.16 -22.62 9.69
CA LYS A 186 -9.86 -22.91 10.34
C LYS A 186 -8.73 -22.03 9.80
N GLU A 187 -8.64 -21.90 8.48
CA GLU A 187 -7.63 -21.08 7.81
C GLU A 187 -7.85 -19.59 8.10
N ARG A 188 -9.10 -19.12 7.97
CA ARG A 188 -9.47 -17.72 8.25
C ARG A 188 -9.15 -17.35 9.70
N ASN A 189 -9.55 -18.19 10.66
CA ASN A 189 -9.32 -17.92 12.07
C ASN A 189 -7.82 -17.95 12.43
N ALA A 190 -7.04 -18.83 11.80
CA ALA A 190 -5.59 -18.85 11.97
C ALA A 190 -4.95 -17.57 11.39
N ALA A 191 -5.36 -17.14 10.21
CA ALA A 191 -4.89 -15.89 9.60
C ALA A 191 -5.22 -14.68 10.48
N ILE A 192 -6.45 -14.57 10.98
CA ILE A 192 -6.89 -13.52 11.90
C ILE A 192 -6.08 -13.55 13.21
N LYS A 193 -5.79 -14.74 13.76
CA LYS A 193 -4.94 -14.89 14.96
C LYS A 193 -3.48 -14.45 14.73
N SER A 194 -2.98 -14.54 13.50
CA SER A 194 -1.62 -14.13 13.15
C SER A 194 -1.47 -12.61 12.94
N LEU A 195 -2.58 -11.86 12.81
CA LEU A 195 -2.57 -10.42 12.55
C LEU A 195 -1.75 -9.59 13.55
N PRO A 196 -1.81 -9.83 14.88
CA PRO A 196 -1.00 -9.07 15.82
C PRO A 196 0.50 -9.21 15.58
N ALA A 197 0.96 -10.41 15.19
CA ALA A 197 2.37 -10.67 14.88
C ALA A 197 2.80 -9.95 13.59
N ILE A 198 1.97 -10.03 12.55
CA ILE A 198 2.23 -9.32 11.28
C ILE A 198 2.24 -7.80 11.50
N SER A 199 1.23 -7.27 12.20
CA SER A 199 1.14 -5.84 12.51
C SER A 199 2.32 -5.36 13.34
N ALA A 200 2.75 -6.13 14.35
CA ALA A 200 3.94 -5.80 15.13
C ALA A 200 5.20 -5.75 14.26
N ALA A 201 5.39 -6.71 13.35
CA ALA A 201 6.54 -6.73 12.45
C ALA A 201 6.54 -5.51 11.50
N VAL A 202 5.40 -5.17 10.91
CA VAL A 202 5.24 -3.99 10.04
C VAL A 202 5.53 -2.70 10.80
N ARG A 203 4.99 -2.56 12.02
CA ARG A 203 5.22 -1.38 12.87
C ARG A 203 6.65 -1.26 13.36
N ASN A 204 7.32 -2.37 13.66
CA ASN A 204 8.74 -2.37 14.05
C ASN A 204 9.64 -1.83 12.93
N ARG A 205 9.18 -1.92 11.67
CA ARG A 205 9.86 -1.33 10.51
C ARG A 205 9.46 0.14 10.27
N GLY A 206 8.58 0.71 11.09
CA GLY A 206 8.06 2.07 10.90
C GLY A 206 7.08 2.19 9.72
N LEU A 207 6.52 1.07 9.25
CA LEU A 207 5.62 1.05 8.10
C LEU A 207 4.15 1.06 8.54
N ASN A 208 3.28 1.53 7.64
CA ASN A 208 1.83 1.49 7.83
C ASN A 208 1.23 0.23 7.22
N LEU A 209 0.17 -0.29 7.85
CA LEU A 209 -0.52 -1.51 7.46
C LEU A 209 -1.97 -1.22 7.04
N ILE A 210 -2.30 -1.60 5.80
CA ILE A 210 -3.67 -1.70 5.29
C ILE A 210 -4.05 -3.17 5.18
N VAL A 211 -5.25 -3.53 5.61
CA VAL A 211 -5.78 -4.89 5.45
C VAL A 211 -6.89 -4.90 4.41
N VAL A 212 -6.79 -5.83 3.45
CA VAL A 212 -7.75 -5.98 2.35
C VAL A 212 -8.42 -7.34 2.46
N LEU A 213 -9.73 -7.32 2.66
CA LEU A 213 -10.61 -8.48 2.77
C LEU A 213 -11.24 -8.77 1.39
N THR A 214 -10.75 -9.82 0.74
CA THR A 214 -11.17 -10.24 -0.61
C THR A 214 -12.36 -11.20 -0.57
N PHE A 215 -13.03 -11.39 -1.72
CA PHE A 215 -14.24 -12.21 -1.86
C PHE A 215 -15.38 -11.68 -0.99
N LYS A 216 -15.59 -10.36 -1.03
CA LYS A 216 -16.67 -9.66 -0.31
C LYS A 216 -18.02 -10.35 -0.49
N LYS A 217 -18.32 -10.87 -1.69
CA LYS A 217 -19.60 -11.53 -2.01
C LYS A 217 -19.89 -12.80 -1.19
N ALA A 218 -18.89 -13.39 -0.54
CA ALA A 218 -19.10 -14.53 0.34
C ALA A 218 -19.71 -14.16 1.70
N MET A 219 -19.69 -12.88 2.07
CA MET A 219 -20.32 -12.38 3.30
C MET A 219 -21.83 -12.31 3.11
N ARG A 220 -22.56 -13.18 3.81
CA ARG A 220 -24.02 -13.34 3.63
C ARG A 220 -24.84 -12.26 4.34
N SER A 221 -24.24 -11.54 5.29
CA SER A 221 -24.93 -10.50 6.05
C SER A 221 -24.02 -9.31 6.35
N ILE A 222 -24.63 -8.13 6.43
CA ILE A 222 -23.96 -6.87 6.81
C ILE A 222 -23.35 -7.00 8.21
N ARG A 223 -24.11 -7.59 9.15
CA ARG A 223 -23.64 -7.84 10.51
C ARG A 223 -22.36 -8.68 10.54
N GLN A 224 -22.30 -9.74 9.75
CA GLN A 224 -21.10 -10.58 9.68
C GLN A 224 -19.90 -9.80 9.09
N ALA A 225 -20.14 -8.92 8.12
CA ALA A 225 -19.11 -8.06 7.55
C ALA A 225 -18.58 -7.05 8.57
N GLU A 226 -19.47 -6.40 9.33
CA GLU A 226 -19.08 -5.48 10.41
C GLU A 226 -18.33 -6.16 11.54
N GLU A 227 -18.79 -7.33 11.99
CA GLU A 227 -18.11 -8.12 13.04
C GLU A 227 -16.70 -8.53 12.60
N LEU A 228 -16.55 -8.99 11.35
CA LEU A 228 -15.24 -9.32 10.78
C LEU A 228 -14.34 -8.09 10.66
N LEU A 229 -14.88 -6.95 10.22
CA LEU A 229 -14.13 -5.70 10.10
C LEU A 229 -13.61 -5.26 11.47
N ARG A 230 -14.47 -5.26 12.50
CA ARG A 230 -14.11 -4.92 13.89
C ARG A 230 -13.06 -5.89 14.45
N GLU A 231 -13.20 -7.19 14.20
CA GLU A 231 -12.21 -8.16 14.67
C GLU A 231 -10.85 -7.96 14.00
N VAL A 232 -10.83 -7.76 12.69
CA VAL A 232 -9.61 -7.55 11.92
C VAL A 232 -8.94 -6.24 12.31
N SER A 233 -9.70 -5.14 12.40
CA SER A 233 -9.16 -3.83 12.79
C SER A 233 -8.54 -3.88 14.19
N PHE A 234 -9.24 -4.49 15.14
CA PHE A 234 -8.74 -4.65 16.50
C PHE A 234 -7.45 -5.47 16.57
N ARG A 235 -7.41 -6.63 15.90
CA ARG A 235 -6.23 -7.52 15.95
C ARG A 235 -5.03 -6.98 15.17
N ALA A 236 -5.27 -6.37 14.02
CA ALA A 236 -4.23 -5.75 13.22
C ALA A 236 -3.83 -4.36 13.74
N ARG A 237 -4.59 -3.81 14.71
CA ARG A 237 -4.41 -2.46 15.25
C ARG A 237 -4.35 -1.42 14.12
N THR A 238 -5.27 -1.49 13.18
CA THR A 238 -5.36 -0.54 12.06
C THR A 238 -6.83 -0.33 11.72
N ASP A 239 -7.20 0.92 11.48
CA ASP A 239 -8.55 1.27 11.05
C ASP A 239 -8.71 1.20 9.52
N CYS A 240 -7.60 0.98 8.79
CA CYS A 240 -7.57 0.86 7.33
C CYS A 240 -7.86 -0.58 6.89
N VAL A 241 -9.13 -0.98 6.99
CA VAL A 241 -9.63 -2.29 6.56
C VAL A 241 -10.65 -2.12 5.44
N TYR A 242 -10.39 -2.71 4.28
CA TYR A 242 -11.24 -2.57 3.08
C TYR A 242 -11.77 -3.92 2.61
N PHE A 243 -13.02 -3.97 2.18
CA PHE A 243 -13.57 -5.12 1.47
C PHE A 243 -13.49 -4.91 -0.03
N ILE A 244 -13.05 -5.92 -0.77
CA ILE A 244 -12.98 -5.85 -2.24
C ILE A 244 -13.42 -7.16 -2.89
N GLU A 245 -14.07 -7.04 -4.04
CA GLU A 245 -14.30 -8.16 -4.95
C GLU A 245 -13.28 -8.08 -6.08
N ASN A 246 -12.17 -8.83 -5.94
CA ASN A 246 -11.12 -8.85 -6.96
C ASN A 246 -11.60 -9.55 -8.22
N TYR A 247 -11.03 -9.17 -9.37
CA TYR A 247 -11.18 -9.94 -10.60
C TYR A 247 -10.41 -11.25 -10.49
N THR A 248 -11.11 -12.33 -10.11
CA THR A 248 -10.55 -13.67 -9.95
C THR A 248 -11.02 -14.59 -11.06
N TRP A 249 -10.15 -15.53 -11.46
CA TRP A 249 -10.50 -16.57 -12.45
C TRP A 249 -11.58 -17.53 -11.93
N SER A 250 -11.71 -17.68 -10.60
CA SER A 250 -12.55 -18.69 -9.96
C SER A 250 -14.05 -18.47 -10.11
N ASN A 251 -14.51 -17.25 -10.42
CA ASN A 251 -15.95 -16.98 -10.54
C ASN A 251 -16.60 -17.59 -11.79
N ASN A 252 -15.83 -18.03 -12.80
CA ASN A 252 -16.38 -18.46 -14.10
C ASN A 252 -15.87 -19.81 -14.64
N GLY A 253 -15.24 -20.64 -13.79
CA GLY A 253 -14.80 -21.98 -14.16
C GLY A 253 -13.55 -22.05 -15.06
N PRO A 254 -12.85 -23.20 -15.10
CA PRO A 254 -11.58 -23.38 -15.81
C PRO A 254 -11.77 -23.65 -17.32
N ASN A 255 -12.76 -23.03 -17.97
CA ASN A 255 -12.96 -23.21 -19.41
C ASN A 255 -11.94 -22.39 -20.20
N LEU A 256 -10.72 -22.93 -20.36
CA LEU A 256 -9.64 -22.35 -21.17
C LEU A 256 -10.03 -22.13 -22.64
N ARG A 257 -11.09 -22.77 -23.13
CA ARG A 257 -11.65 -22.56 -24.48
C ARG A 257 -12.48 -21.28 -24.60
N HIS A 258 -13.02 -20.76 -23.50
CA HIS A 258 -13.79 -19.53 -23.43
C HIS A 258 -13.39 -18.76 -22.17
N PRO A 259 -12.23 -18.08 -22.18
CA PRO A 259 -11.78 -17.35 -21.00
C PRO A 259 -12.84 -16.33 -20.59
N PRO A 260 -13.15 -16.23 -19.29
CA PRO A 260 -14.19 -15.35 -18.82
C PRO A 260 -13.88 -13.89 -19.09
N VAL A 261 -14.84 -13.24 -19.74
CA VAL A 261 -14.81 -11.83 -20.10
C VAL A 261 -15.23 -11.03 -18.85
N ILE A 262 -14.25 -10.44 -18.14
CA ILE A 262 -14.49 -9.74 -16.88
C ILE A 262 -14.73 -8.26 -17.13
N LYS A 263 -15.98 -7.84 -16.96
CA LYS A 263 -16.39 -6.43 -17.01
C LYS A 263 -15.84 -5.66 -15.81
N ASN A 264 -15.48 -4.40 -16.06
CA ASN A 264 -15.11 -3.48 -15.00
C ASN A 264 -16.31 -3.21 -14.08
N ASP A 265 -16.08 -3.29 -12.78
CA ASP A 265 -17.03 -2.95 -11.73
C ASP A 265 -16.58 -1.68 -11.01
N PHE A 266 -17.51 -0.72 -10.88
CA PHE A 266 -17.24 0.56 -10.24
C PHE A 266 -16.77 0.38 -8.79
N GLU A 267 -17.42 -0.48 -8.01
CA GLU A 267 -17.11 -0.65 -6.59
C GLU A 267 -15.69 -1.23 -6.43
N THR A 268 -15.33 -2.20 -7.28
CA THR A 268 -13.97 -2.77 -7.33
C THR A 268 -12.92 -1.73 -7.69
N HIS A 269 -13.11 -0.94 -8.76
CA HIS A 269 -12.15 0.09 -9.19
C HIS A 269 -12.04 1.22 -8.16
N PHE A 270 -13.17 1.72 -7.65
CA PHE A 270 -13.20 2.77 -6.65
C PHE A 270 -12.50 2.35 -5.36
N THR A 271 -12.74 1.13 -4.89
CA THR A 271 -12.11 0.61 -3.66
C THR A 271 -10.61 0.43 -3.83
N VAL A 272 -10.15 -0.16 -4.95
CA VAL A 272 -8.71 -0.37 -5.15
C VAL A 272 -7.95 0.95 -5.27
N LEU A 273 -8.52 1.93 -5.97
CA LEU A 273 -7.93 3.27 -6.06
C LEU A 273 -7.92 3.97 -4.69
N THR A 274 -8.96 3.81 -3.88
CA THR A 274 -8.99 4.33 -2.50
C THR A 274 -7.87 3.71 -1.65
N ILE A 275 -7.64 2.40 -1.77
CA ILE A 275 -6.53 1.70 -1.09
C ILE A 275 -5.18 2.29 -1.52
N ILE A 276 -4.98 2.51 -2.83
CA ILE A 276 -3.72 3.08 -3.35
C ILE A 276 -3.53 4.52 -2.86
N ARG A 277 -4.56 5.36 -2.92
CA ARG A 277 -4.53 6.72 -2.34
C ARG A 277 -4.13 6.70 -0.87
N GLN A 278 -4.73 5.82 -0.07
CA GLN A 278 -4.38 5.67 1.35
C GLN A 278 -2.93 5.22 1.54
N CYS A 279 -2.41 4.34 0.67
CA CYS A 279 -1.00 3.96 0.69
C CYS A 279 -0.11 5.19 0.45
N LEU A 280 -0.42 6.02 -0.55
CA LEU A 280 0.36 7.22 -0.86
C LEU A 280 0.33 8.25 0.28
N GLU A 281 -0.81 8.42 0.96
CA GLU A 281 -0.89 9.26 2.16
C GLU A 281 0.03 8.76 3.27
N PHE A 282 0.06 7.45 3.51
CA PHE A 282 0.98 6.86 4.49
C PHE A 282 2.45 7.00 4.09
N ILE A 283 2.75 6.85 2.81
CA ILE A 283 4.09 7.04 2.28
C ILE A 283 4.53 8.49 2.49
N LYS A 284 3.67 9.46 2.17
CA LYS A 284 3.94 10.88 2.40
C LYS A 284 4.24 11.17 3.87
N LEU A 285 3.40 10.67 4.78
CA LEU A 285 3.60 10.82 6.23
C LEU A 285 4.92 10.19 6.69
N ASN A 286 5.30 9.04 6.14
CA ASN A 286 6.55 8.37 6.49
C ASN A 286 7.77 9.16 5.98
N ARG A 287 7.73 9.66 4.73
CA ARG A 287 8.79 10.49 4.16
C ARG A 287 8.95 11.80 4.93
N SER A 288 7.85 12.45 5.32
CA SER A 288 7.92 13.70 6.09
C SER A 288 8.53 13.49 7.49
N GLN A 289 8.11 12.45 8.21
CA GLN A 289 8.68 12.12 9.52
C GLN A 289 10.18 11.76 9.44
N ALA A 290 10.60 11.09 8.36
CA ALA A 290 12.00 10.78 8.12
C ALA A 290 12.84 12.04 7.89
N LYS A 291 12.29 13.03 7.16
CA LYS A 291 12.92 14.34 6.93
C LYS A 291 13.04 15.14 8.24
N ASP A 292 11.96 15.26 9.01
CA ASP A 292 11.95 15.96 10.31
C ASP A 292 13.00 15.39 11.28
N LYS A 293 13.17 14.06 11.29
CA LYS A 293 14.18 13.40 12.11
C LYS A 293 15.61 13.71 11.63
N LYS A 294 15.83 13.79 10.31
CA LYS A 294 17.12 14.14 9.71
C LYS A 294 17.49 15.59 10.05
N ASP A 295 16.55 16.52 9.95
CA ASP A 295 16.83 17.94 10.19
C ASP A 295 17.07 18.26 11.66
N ASN A 296 16.30 17.65 12.57
CA ASN A 296 16.57 17.76 14.01
C ASN A 296 17.93 17.16 14.40
N SER A 297 18.38 16.09 13.74
CA SER A 297 19.71 15.51 13.99
C SER A 297 20.86 16.38 13.46
N LYS A 298 20.63 17.17 12.41
CA LYS A 298 21.60 18.13 11.88
C LYS A 298 21.72 19.38 12.77
N GLN A 299 20.62 19.84 13.38
CA GLN A 299 20.63 20.96 14.33
C GLN A 299 21.22 20.58 15.71
N ALA A 300 21.24 19.30 16.06
CA ALA A 300 21.72 18.82 17.36
C ALA A 300 23.24 18.54 17.44
N LYS A 301 24.04 18.87 16.42
CA LYS A 301 25.51 18.94 16.60
C LYS A 301 25.84 20.28 17.26
N PRO A 302 26.29 20.32 18.54
CA PRO A 302 26.89 21.52 19.07
C PRO A 302 28.16 21.78 18.25
N GLU A 303 28.32 22.99 17.73
CA GLU A 303 29.63 23.44 17.28
C GLU A 303 30.60 23.26 18.45
N GLU A 304 31.48 22.27 18.37
CA GLU A 304 32.65 22.19 19.24
C GLU A 304 33.42 23.50 19.09
N PRO A 305 33.66 24.25 20.18
CA PRO A 305 34.46 25.45 20.09
C PRO A 305 35.87 25.03 19.66
N LYS A 306 36.30 25.55 18.49
CA LYS A 306 37.67 25.41 17.98
C LYS A 306 38.67 25.72 19.10
N LEU A 307 39.27 24.68 19.67
CA LEU A 307 40.45 24.78 20.53
C LEU A 307 41.57 25.44 19.72
N LYS A 308 41.84 26.72 19.98
CA LYS A 308 43.07 27.37 19.54
C LYS A 308 44.23 26.73 20.30
N ASN A 309 45.18 26.18 19.54
CA ASN A 309 46.45 25.65 20.00
C ASN A 309 47.15 26.58 21.02
N PRO A 310 47.81 26.07 22.08
CA PRO A 310 48.73 26.86 22.87
C PRO A 310 50.14 26.84 22.22
N PRO A 311 50.91 27.94 22.27
CA PRO A 311 52.32 27.89 21.90
C PRO A 311 53.18 27.38 23.08
N ALA A 312 54.24 26.66 22.73
CA ALA A 312 55.22 26.08 23.63
C ALA A 312 56.31 27.09 24.05
N GLU A 313 57.06 26.67 25.10
CA GLU A 313 58.34 27.22 25.64
C GLU A 313 58.23 28.38 26.66
N ALA A 314 58.97 28.46 27.78
CA ALA A 314 59.97 27.61 28.44
C ALA A 314 60.16 28.03 29.94
N LYS A 315 60.55 27.04 30.78
CA LYS A 315 61.42 27.07 31.98
C LYS A 315 61.40 28.27 32.97
N GLN A 316 61.05 28.02 34.25
CA GLN A 316 62.01 27.96 35.39
C GLN A 316 61.37 27.71 36.79
N TYR A 317 61.88 26.68 37.48
CA TYR A 317 62.12 26.48 38.93
C TYR A 317 61.46 27.38 40.01
N ARG A 318 60.80 26.77 41.03
CA ARG A 318 61.39 26.39 42.34
C ARG A 318 60.40 25.66 43.28
N LYS A 319 60.97 24.79 44.12
CA LYS A 319 60.41 23.90 45.15
C LYS A 319 59.59 24.60 46.24
N PHE A 320 58.63 23.89 46.85
CA PHE A 320 58.54 23.70 48.31
C PHE A 320 57.72 22.42 48.66
N ASN A 321 58.19 21.69 49.69
CA ASN A 321 57.57 20.51 50.33
C ASN A 321 56.18 20.88 50.95
N ASP A 322 55.30 20.01 51.43
CA ASP A 322 55.45 18.75 52.16
C ASP A 322 54.07 18.09 52.40
N SER A 323 54.12 16.80 52.73
CA SER A 323 53.20 16.07 53.63
C SER A 323 51.83 15.55 53.14
N SER A 324 51.73 14.21 53.24
CA SER A 324 50.63 13.45 53.86
C SER A 324 49.26 13.47 53.15
N VAL A 325 48.65 12.35 52.75
CA VAL A 325 48.21 11.24 53.61
C VAL A 325 47.90 10.00 52.73
N LYS A 326 48.33 8.82 53.21
CA LYS A 326 47.99 7.46 52.75
C LYS A 326 46.51 7.12 52.98
N LEU A 327 45.95 6.23 52.15
CA LEU A 327 45.22 4.97 52.48
C LEU A 327 44.34 4.60 51.27
N PHE A 328 44.71 3.64 50.42
CA PHE A 328 44.59 2.16 50.52
C PHE A 328 43.17 1.57 50.52
N PHE A 329 42.94 0.72 49.51
CA PHE A 329 42.10 -0.51 49.46
C PHE A 329 40.57 -0.36 49.62
N ASN A 330 39.68 -1.20 49.08
CA ASN A 330 39.68 -2.40 48.23
C ASN A 330 38.22 -2.53 47.70
N SER A 331 37.98 -2.91 46.45
CA SER A 331 37.55 -4.25 46.00
C SER A 331 36.19 -4.80 46.51
N SER A 332 35.49 -5.35 45.51
CA SER A 332 34.67 -6.59 45.49
C SER A 332 33.28 -6.65 46.11
N GLU A 333 32.32 -6.95 45.21
CA GLU A 333 31.32 -8.05 45.25
C GLU A 333 30.39 -8.16 46.47
N THR A 334 29.08 -8.05 46.23
CA THR A 334 28.17 -9.18 45.90
C THR A 334 26.88 -8.64 45.32
#